data_AF-A0A8B3LIY7-F1
#
_entry.id   AF-A0A8B3LIY7-F1
#
_cell.length_a   1.000
_cell.length_b   1.000
_cell.length_c   1.000
_cell.angle_alpha   90.00
_cell.angle_beta   90.00
_cell.angle_gamma   90.00
#
_symmetry.space_group_name_H-M   'P 1'
#
loop_
_entity.id
_entity.type
_entity.pdbx_description
1 polymer ?
#
loop_
_entity_poly.entity_id
_entity_poly.type
_entity_poly.pdbx_seq_one_letter_code
_entity_poly.pdbx_strand_id
1 'polypeptide(L)' 'MTSKAVRSPALGVRLADLQARMRNARVTDAEMKTFQKVAAIMEDRHGRIDADDLIAASFLADPVQERRTP' A
#
# COMPACT_ATOMS: atom_id res chain seq x y z
N MET A 1 -9.64 -31.09 -9.27
CA MET A 1 -8.25 -31.60 -9.32
C MET A 1 -7.30 -30.40 -9.31
N THR A 2 -6.58 -30.27 -8.20
CA THR A 2 -5.40 -29.43 -7.92
C THR A 2 -5.34 -28.03 -8.56
N SER A 3 -5.70 -27.03 -7.75
CA SER A 3 -5.18 -25.66 -7.82
C SER A 3 -3.66 -25.72 -7.91
N LYS A 4 -3.15 -25.71 -9.14
CA LYS A 4 -1.73 -25.59 -9.38
C LYS A 4 -1.43 -24.11 -9.18
N ALA A 5 -1.20 -23.74 -7.92
CA ALA A 5 -0.19 -22.76 -7.60
C ALA A 5 1.14 -23.23 -8.22
N VAL A 6 1.23 -23.17 -9.55
CA VAL A 6 2.50 -23.05 -10.23
C VAL A 6 2.98 -21.74 -9.68
N ARG A 7 3.93 -21.81 -8.74
CA ARG A 7 4.88 -20.73 -8.51
C ARG A 7 5.50 -20.45 -9.88
N SER A 8 4.83 -19.62 -10.67
CA SER A 8 5.32 -19.18 -11.96
C SER A 8 6.68 -18.56 -11.67
N PRO A 9 7.76 -19.00 -12.33
CA PRO A 9 9.08 -18.42 -12.11
C PRO A 9 9.06 -16.88 -12.24
N ALA A 10 8.20 -16.35 -13.13
CA ALA A 10 7.98 -14.93 -13.29
C ALA A 10 7.37 -14.24 -12.05
N LEU A 11 6.47 -14.91 -11.33
CA LEU A 11 5.95 -14.40 -10.05
C LEU A 11 7.03 -14.39 -8.97
N GLY A 12 7.89 -15.41 -8.94
CA GLY A 12 9.03 -15.46 -8.02
C GLY A 12 10.01 -14.30 -8.23
N VAL A 13 10.36 -14.01 -9.49
CA VAL A 13 11.23 -12.89 -9.86
C VAL A 13 10.61 -11.55 -9.47
N ARG A 14 9.32 -11.34 -9.78
CA ARG A 14 8.60 -10.11 -9.41
C ARG A 14 8.54 -9.90 -7.90
N LEU A 15 8.31 -10.98 -7.14
CA LEU A 15 8.27 -10.91 -5.68
C LEU A 15 9.65 -10.54 -5.09
N ALA A 16 10.72 -11.16 -5.59
CA ALA A 16 12.08 -10.86 -5.13
C ALA A 16 12.47 -9.40 -5.43
N ASP A 17 12.14 -8.90 -6.62
CA ASP A 17 12.39 -7.51 -7.02
C ASP A 17 11.56 -6.51 -6.18
N LEU A 18 10.29 -6.84 -5.89
CA LEU A 18 9.47 -6.03 -4.98
C LEU A 18 10.05 -6.00 -3.57
N GLN A 19 10.47 -7.15 -3.03
CA GLN A 19 11.11 -7.24 -1.72
C GLN A 19 12.41 -6.43 -1.66
N ALA A 20 13.23 -6.46 -2.71
CA ALA A 20 14.44 -5.65 -2.78
C ALA A 20 14.13 -4.14 -2.73
N ARG A 21 13.13 -3.69 -3.49
CA ARG A 21 12.68 -2.28 -3.48
C ARG A 21 12.14 -1.85 -2.12
N MET A 22 11.33 -2.68 -1.47
CA MET A 22 10.82 -2.41 -0.12
C MET A 22 11.96 -2.27 0.90
N ARG A 23 12.94 -3.19 0.87
CA ARG A 23 14.11 -3.12 1.76
C ARG A 23 14.94 -1.87 1.52
N ASN A 24 15.19 -1.52 0.25
CA ASN A 24 15.94 -0.31 -0.11
C ASN A 24 15.24 0.96 0.39
N ALA A 25 13.91 1.00 0.33
CA ALA A 25 13.08 2.08 0.86
C ALA A 25 12.90 2.03 2.39
N ARG A 26 13.48 1.02 3.07
CA ARG A 26 13.34 0.76 4.52
C ARG A 26 11.88 0.57 4.96
N VAL A 27 11.01 0.11 4.06
CA VAL A 27 9.61 -0.19 4.39
C VAL A 27 9.59 -1.42 5.30
N THR A 28 9.02 -1.24 6.48
CA THR A 28 8.84 -2.25 7.52
C THR A 28 7.57 -3.06 7.29
N ASP A 29 7.50 -4.24 7.91
CA ASP A 29 6.29 -5.07 7.91
C ASP A 29 5.10 -4.34 8.55
N ALA A 30 5.36 -3.46 9.53
CA ALA A 30 4.32 -2.66 10.17
C ALA A 30 3.73 -1.62 9.20
N GLU A 31 4.58 -0.91 8.45
CA GLU A 31 4.13 0.06 7.43
C GLU A 31 3.34 -0.63 6.32
N MET A 32 3.78 -1.82 5.89
CA MET A 32 3.03 -2.61 4.89
C MET A 32 1.67 -3.06 5.41
N LYS A 33 1.56 -3.47 6.68
CA LYS A 33 0.27 -3.79 7.31
C LYS A 33 -0.64 -2.56 7.42
N THR A 34 -0.09 -1.39 7.74
CA THR A 34 -0.85 -0.14 7.77
C THR A 34 -1.36 0.21 6.37
N PHE A 35 -0.51 0.12 5.36
CA PHE A 35 -0.90 0.33 3.96
C PHE A 35 -2.04 -0.60 3.55
N GLN A 36 -1.97 -1.90 3.88
CA GLN A 36 -3.03 -2.87 3.58
C GLN A 36 -4.37 -2.50 4.24
N LYS A 37 -4.36 -2.01 5.48
CA LYS A 37 -5.58 -1.54 6.16
C LYS A 37 -6.19 -0.34 5.47
N VAL A 38 -5.36 0.65 5.12
CA VAL A 38 -5.77 1.86 4.39
C VAL A 38 -6.35 1.49 3.02
N ALA A 39 -5.64 0.64 2.27
CA ALA A 39 -6.10 0.14 0.97
C ALA A 39 -7.45 -0.59 1.07
N ALA A 40 -7.66 -1.43 2.09
CA ALA A 40 -8.93 -2.14 2.29
C ALA A 40 -10.10 -1.21 2.65
N ILE A 41 -9.83 -0.05 3.26
CA ILE A 41 -10.85 0.97 3.56
C ILE A 41 -11.17 1.79 2.30
N MET A 42 -10.15 2.09 1.50
CA MET A 42 -10.27 2.88 0.27
C MET A 42 -10.76 2.05 -0.92
N GLU A 43 -10.68 0.73 -0.85
CA GLU A 43 -11.19 -0.16 -1.89
C GLU A 43 -12.72 -0.03 -1.98
N ASP A 44 -13.19 0.62 -3.04
CA ASP A 44 -14.60 0.97 -3.30
C ASP A 44 -15.51 -0.23 -3.67
N ARG A 45 -15.10 -1.46 -3.33
CA ARG A 45 -15.67 -2.76 -3.76
C ARG A 45 -15.36 -3.15 -5.21
N HIS A 46 -14.60 -2.37 -5.97
CA HIS A 46 -14.14 -2.74 -7.31
C HIS A 46 -12.65 -3.11 -7.40
N GLY A 47 -11.96 -3.29 -6.26
CA GLY A 47 -10.53 -3.60 -6.25
C GLY A 47 -9.66 -2.44 -6.71
N ARG A 48 -10.18 -1.22 -6.65
CA ARG A 48 -9.52 0.00 -7.10
C ARG A 48 -9.50 1.01 -5.95
N ILE A 49 -8.41 1.77 -5.93
CA ILE A 49 -8.26 2.96 -5.11
C ILE A 49 -8.30 4.10 -6.12
N ASP A 50 -9.27 5.00 -6.01
CA ASP A 50 -9.40 6.11 -6.93
C ASP A 50 -8.34 7.19 -6.64
N ALA A 51 -8.01 7.98 -7.66
CA ALA A 51 -7.07 9.09 -7.50
C ALA A 51 -7.55 10.08 -6.42
N ASP A 52 -8.86 10.31 -6.35
CA ASP A 52 -9.49 11.16 -5.34
C ASP A 52 -9.30 10.60 -3.92
N ASP A 53 -9.27 9.28 -3.75
CA ASP A 53 -8.98 8.65 -2.45
C ASP A 53 -7.54 8.94 -2.02
N LEU A 54 -6.57 8.86 -2.93
CA LEU A 54 -5.16 9.21 -2.64
C LEU A 54 -5.00 10.70 -2.28
N ILE A 55 -5.77 11.57 -2.94
CA ILE A 55 -5.83 13.00 -2.58
C ILE A 55 -6.43 13.16 -1.18
N ALA A 56 -7.55 12.48 -0.88
CA ALA A 56 -8.18 12.50 0.45
C ALA A 56 -7.22 12.01 1.56
N ALA A 57 -6.45 10.96 1.30
CA ALA A 57 -5.46 10.43 2.23
C ALA A 57 -4.35 11.45 2.56
N SER A 58 -3.99 12.32 1.61
CA SER A 58 -2.98 13.36 1.85
C SER A 58 -3.42 14.39 2.89
N PHE A 59 -4.71 14.74 2.94
CA PHE A 59 -5.27 15.64 3.96
C PHE A 59 -5.29 15.02 5.37
N LEU A 60 -5.25 13.70 5.48
CA LEU A 60 -5.15 13.00 6.77
C LEU A 60 -3.70 12.91 7.26
N ALA A 61 -2.75 12.83 6.33
CA ALA A 61 -1.32 12.73 6.63
C ALA A 61 -0.71 14.09 6.98
N ASP A 62 -1.22 15.16 6.38
CA ASP A 62 -0.87 16.54 6.68
C ASP A 62 -2.05 17.22 7.39
N PRO A 63 -2.25 16.98 8.71
CA PRO A 63 -3.15 17.83 9.46
C PRO A 63 -2.52 19.21 9.39
N VAL A 64 -3.12 20.11 8.61
CA VAL A 64 -2.83 21.54 8.65
C VAL A 64 -2.70 21.87 10.13
N GLN A 65 -1.46 22.11 10.57
CA GLN A 65 -1.21 22.72 11.85
C GLN A 65 -1.87 24.08 11.71
N GLU A 66 -3.14 24.15 12.08
CA GLU A 66 -3.85 25.37 12.31
C GLU A 66 -2.94 26.11 13.27
N ARG A 67 -2.22 27.11 12.72
CA ARG A 67 -1.36 28.00 13.47
C ARG A 67 -2.30 28.70 14.45
N ARG A 68 -2.52 28.07 15.60
CA ARG A 68 -2.90 28.77 16.81
C ARG A 68 -1.68 29.58 17.19
N THR A 69 -1.53 30.72 16.52
CA THR A 69 -0.73 31.81 17.04
C THR A 69 -1.28 32.17 18.43
N PRO A 70 -0.37 32.45 19.39
CA PRO A 70 -0.67 32.54 20.82
C PRO A 70 -1.71 33.60 21.18
#